data_AF-A0A2A2GH75-F1
#
_entry.id   AF-A0A2A2GH75-F1
#
_cell.length_a   1.000
_cell.length_b   1.000
_cell.length_c   1.000
_cell.angle_alpha   90.00
_cell.angle_beta   90.00
_cell.angle_gamma   90.00
#
_symmetry.space_group_name_H-M   'P 1'
#
loop_
_entity.id
_entity.type
_entity.pdbx_description
1 polymer ?
#
loop_
_entity_poly.entity_id
_entity_poly.type
_entity_poly.pdbx_seq_one_letter_code
_entity_poly.pdbx_strand_id
1 'polypeptide(L)'
;MKQTSGATKKAPAGAVLKDIRRATRRQFSAGEKIRIVLEGLRGEDSIAELCRREGISSSMYYGWSKQFLEAGKRRLAGDTARAATSDEVKELRREASALKKVVADLTLENRLLKKKHERGWGRRRMRSPAADKAEIIRLVEQSRLPVRRTLEKLGIPGATFYRWYDLYQRGGPEALEDHPSRPSRIWNPIPDEVRARVIALALEQPELSPRELAVRFTDEQRYFVSEASVYRLLKAQDLITSPACIVVKAADEFTDKTTAPNQLRQTDFTYLKIAGWGWYHLSTVLDDFSRFVVAWRLCSTMKAEDVTATLNPALTASGLDRVRVRHRPRLLSDNGASCIAGELAEWLEDQGMTHIRGAPRHPRTQGKIERRHQTLKNRILLEHSYLPGALEEQVSAFVEHCNHRRAHESLGNLTAADVHFGRGEAILAERARIKRKTLTQRRLQHHAATA
;
A
#
# COMPACT_ATOMS: atom_id res chain seq x y z
N MET A 1 76.38 93.33 -2.36
CA MET A 1 75.74 94.02 -1.20
C MET A 1 74.85 95.14 -1.72
N LYS A 2 73.77 95.43 -0.98
CA LYS A 2 72.72 96.47 -1.16
C LYS A 2 71.54 95.98 -2.03
N GLN A 3 70.49 95.43 -1.42
CA GLN A 3 69.32 96.11 -0.82
C GLN A 3 68.60 97.05 -1.78
N THR A 4 67.41 96.64 -2.23
CA THR A 4 66.31 97.54 -2.57
C THR A 4 64.98 96.93 -2.11
N SER A 5 64.30 97.71 -1.29
CA SER A 5 63.01 97.52 -0.62
C SER A 5 61.82 97.39 -1.58
N GLY A 6 61.02 96.35 -1.41
CA GLY A 6 59.72 96.19 -2.07
C GLY A 6 58.61 96.93 -1.33
N ALA A 7 58.03 97.94 -1.97
CA ALA A 7 57.01 98.83 -1.44
C ALA A 7 55.65 98.13 -1.23
N THR A 8 55.10 98.24 -0.02
CA THR A 8 53.72 97.92 0.32
C THR A 8 52.79 99.00 -0.24
N LYS A 9 52.03 98.67 -1.29
CA LYS A 9 51.00 99.55 -1.87
C LYS A 9 49.85 99.74 -0.86
N LYS A 10 49.79 100.91 -0.22
CA LYS A 10 48.62 101.41 0.53
C LYS A 10 47.38 101.36 -0.37
N ALA A 11 46.34 100.66 0.08
CA ALA A 11 45.03 100.68 -0.57
C ALA A 11 44.48 102.13 -0.62
N PRO A 12 43.82 102.54 -1.72
CA PRO A 12 43.29 103.89 -1.85
C PRO A 12 42.25 104.15 -0.77
N ALA A 13 42.28 105.31 -0.12
CA ALA A 13 41.41 105.68 1.00
C ALA A 13 39.90 105.48 0.72
N GLY A 14 39.48 105.49 -0.55
CA GLY A 14 38.11 105.20 -0.98
C GLY A 14 37.66 103.73 -0.81
N ALA A 15 38.59 102.76 -0.83
CA ALA A 15 38.29 101.35 -0.60
C ALA A 15 38.06 101.08 0.90
N VAL A 16 38.93 101.65 1.74
CA VAL A 16 38.83 101.56 3.22
C VAL A 16 37.55 102.22 3.72
N LEU A 17 37.15 103.37 3.17
CA LEU A 17 35.87 104.03 3.51
C LEU A 17 34.64 103.23 3.05
N LYS A 18 34.71 102.50 1.92
CA LYS A 18 33.64 101.60 1.48
C LYS A 18 33.51 100.39 2.39
N ASP A 19 34.62 99.80 2.82
CA ASP A 19 34.62 98.64 3.72
C ASP A 19 34.16 99.01 5.13
N ILE A 20 34.54 100.18 5.65
CA ILE A 20 34.02 100.73 6.92
C ILE A 20 32.51 100.94 6.82
N ARG A 21 32.00 101.55 5.74
CA ARG A 21 30.55 101.74 5.51
C ARG A 21 29.78 100.43 5.32
N ARG A 22 30.43 99.36 4.82
CA ARG A 22 29.83 98.03 4.65
C ARG A 22 29.78 97.28 5.99
N ALA A 23 30.80 97.45 6.84
CA ALA A 23 30.89 96.84 8.18
C ALA A 23 29.98 97.52 9.22
N THR A 24 29.72 98.83 9.11
CA THR A 24 28.83 99.60 10.02
C THR A 24 27.37 99.64 9.58
N ARG A 25 26.98 98.87 8.55
CA ARG A 25 25.61 98.83 8.04
C ARG A 25 24.71 98.08 9.02
N ARG A 26 23.80 98.82 9.68
CA ARG A 26 22.77 98.24 10.57
C ARG A 26 22.01 97.11 9.86
N GLN A 27 22.00 95.92 10.45
CA GLN A 27 21.18 94.81 9.98
C GLN A 27 19.82 94.84 10.68
N PHE A 28 18.75 94.81 9.89
CA PHE A 28 17.39 94.77 10.39
C PHE A 28 16.90 93.32 10.41
N SER A 29 16.41 92.87 11.56
CA SER A 29 15.74 91.59 11.71
C SER A 29 14.43 91.55 10.92
N ALA A 30 13.89 90.35 10.66
CA ALA A 30 12.60 90.21 9.99
C ALA A 30 11.47 90.90 10.77
N GLY A 31 11.49 90.84 12.10
CA GLY A 31 10.49 91.49 12.96
C GLY A 31 10.54 93.01 12.88
N GLU A 32 11.73 93.61 12.86
CA GLU A 32 11.89 95.06 12.70
C GLU A 32 11.42 95.54 11.33
N LYS A 33 11.75 94.80 10.25
CA LYS A 33 11.28 95.13 8.90
C LYS A 33 9.75 95.12 8.81
N ILE A 34 9.10 94.11 9.41
CA ILE A 34 7.65 94.00 9.43
C ILE A 34 7.02 95.15 10.23
N ARG A 35 7.56 95.46 11.42
CA ARG A 35 7.08 96.57 12.25
C ARG A 35 7.11 97.89 11.46
N ILE A 36 8.26 98.21 10.86
CA ILE A 36 8.45 99.46 10.11
C ILE A 36 7.52 99.52 8.88
N VAL A 37 7.35 98.41 8.15
CA VAL A 37 6.41 98.35 7.02
C VAL A 37 4.97 98.62 7.48
N LEU A 38 4.52 97.97 8.55
CA LEU A 38 3.17 98.14 9.09
C LEU A 38 2.92 99.56 9.58
N GLU A 39 3.90 100.18 10.23
CA GLU A 39 3.83 101.56 10.70
C GLU A 39 3.68 102.56 9.54
N GLY A 40 4.45 102.37 8.46
CA GLY A 40 4.27 103.19 7.26
C GLY A 40 2.96 102.93 6.50
N LEU A 41 2.36 101.74 6.64
CA LEU A 41 1.04 101.44 6.07
C LEU A 41 -0.12 102.02 6.90
N ARG A 42 0.09 102.31 8.19
CA ARG A 42 -0.91 102.99 9.04
C ARG A 42 -1.09 104.46 8.70
N GLY A 43 -0.05 105.10 8.13
CA GLY A 43 -0.13 106.47 7.61
C GLY A 43 -0.14 107.57 8.68
N GLU A 44 0.32 107.28 9.90
CA GLU A 44 0.38 108.23 11.02
C GLU A 44 1.49 109.29 10.84
N ASP A 45 2.61 108.90 10.21
CA ASP A 45 3.73 109.78 9.85
C ASP A 45 3.97 109.75 8.32
N SER A 46 4.61 110.78 7.77
CA SER A 46 5.07 110.71 6.37
C SER A 46 6.16 109.64 6.22
N ILE A 47 6.16 108.90 5.10
CA ILE A 47 7.16 107.84 4.85
C ILE A 47 8.59 108.39 4.90
N ALA A 48 8.79 109.66 4.55
CA ALA A 48 10.07 110.36 4.67
C ALA A 48 10.51 110.55 6.14
N GLU A 49 9.58 110.87 7.05
CA GLU A 49 9.86 110.97 8.49
C GLU A 49 10.13 109.62 9.12
N LEU A 50 9.32 108.61 8.79
CA LEU A 50 9.53 107.23 9.26
C LEU A 50 10.91 106.70 8.83
N CYS A 51 11.30 106.94 7.57
CA CYS A 51 12.59 106.54 7.04
C CYS A 51 13.76 107.24 7.76
N ARG A 52 13.62 108.54 8.09
CA ARG A 52 14.62 109.28 8.86
C ARG A 52 14.73 108.76 10.30
N ARG A 53 13.61 108.51 10.98
CA ARG A 53 13.57 107.99 12.35
C ARG A 53 14.23 106.61 12.46
N GLU A 54 13.93 105.73 11.51
CA GLU A 54 14.44 104.35 11.52
C GLU A 54 15.83 104.21 10.87
N GLY A 55 16.36 105.29 10.28
CA GLY A 55 17.67 105.31 9.63
C GLY A 55 17.73 104.49 8.34
N ILE A 56 16.61 104.41 7.60
CA ILE A 56 16.50 103.68 6.34
C ILE A 56 16.25 104.64 5.17
N SER A 57 16.57 104.20 3.95
CA SER A 57 16.20 104.95 2.75
C SER A 57 14.77 104.61 2.32
N SER A 58 14.09 105.55 1.67
CA SER A 58 12.73 105.33 1.16
C SER A 58 12.66 104.16 0.17
N SER A 59 13.70 103.97 -0.64
CA SER A 59 13.80 102.80 -1.55
C SER A 59 13.81 101.47 -0.78
N MET A 60 14.48 101.42 0.38
CA MET A 60 14.52 100.24 1.23
C MET A 60 13.17 99.94 1.88
N TYR A 61 12.46 100.98 2.35
CA TYR A 61 11.09 100.85 2.85
C TYR A 61 10.15 100.28 1.77
N TYR A 62 10.11 100.88 0.58
CA TYR A 62 9.22 100.41 -0.49
C TYR A 62 9.59 99.00 -0.98
N GLY A 63 10.88 98.64 -0.96
CA GLY A 63 11.34 97.28 -1.23
C GLY A 63 10.78 96.26 -0.22
N TRP A 64 10.83 96.58 1.07
CA TRP A 64 10.28 95.71 2.12
C TRP A 64 8.76 95.67 2.10
N SER A 65 8.10 96.81 1.91
CA SER A 65 6.64 96.92 1.83
C SER A 65 6.08 96.10 0.66
N LYS A 66 6.71 96.19 -0.52
CA LYS A 66 6.36 95.35 -1.67
C LYS A 66 6.51 93.86 -1.37
N GLN A 67 7.62 93.44 -0.77
CA GLN A 67 7.85 92.03 -0.41
C GLN A 67 6.82 91.53 0.61
N PHE A 68 6.48 92.35 1.60
CA PHE A 68 5.49 92.04 2.62
C PHE A 68 4.08 91.89 2.03
N LEU A 69 3.66 92.83 1.18
CA LEU A 69 2.35 92.80 0.53
C LEU A 69 2.23 91.66 -0.48
N GLU A 70 3.26 91.37 -1.27
CA GLU A 70 3.26 90.23 -2.20
C GLU A 70 3.22 88.88 -1.48
N ALA A 71 3.97 88.74 -0.37
CA ALA A 71 3.91 87.54 0.46
C ALA A 71 2.53 87.38 1.13
N GLY A 72 1.94 88.46 1.63
CA GLY A 72 0.58 88.48 2.16
C GLY A 72 -0.46 88.12 1.10
N LYS A 73 -0.36 88.68 -0.10
CA LYS A 73 -1.24 88.42 -1.25
C LYS A 73 -1.19 86.96 -1.68
N ARG A 74 -0.01 86.35 -1.80
CA ARG A 74 0.14 84.92 -2.11
C ARG A 74 -0.52 84.03 -1.06
N ARG A 75 -0.37 84.39 0.21
CA ARG A 75 -0.95 83.63 1.32
C ARG A 75 -2.48 83.76 1.39
N LEU A 76 -3.02 84.96 1.13
CA LEU A 76 -4.46 85.21 1.08
C LEU A 76 -5.13 84.62 -0.17
N ALA A 77 -4.37 84.45 -1.27
CA ALA A 77 -4.81 83.75 -2.47
C ALA A 77 -4.87 82.21 -2.34
N GLY A 78 -4.66 81.67 -1.14
CA GLY A 78 -4.82 80.24 -0.85
C GLY A 78 -3.62 79.35 -1.19
N ASP A 79 -2.46 79.93 -1.52
CA ASP A 79 -1.23 79.19 -1.81
C ASP A 79 -0.60 78.65 -0.51
N THR A 80 -1.24 77.62 0.03
CA THR A 80 -0.90 76.90 1.26
C THR A 80 0.02 75.72 0.97
N ALA A 81 0.99 75.91 0.07
CA ALA A 81 2.10 74.98 -0.07
C ALA A 81 3.03 75.11 1.15
N ARG A 82 2.69 74.43 2.26
CA ARG A 82 3.71 73.89 3.15
C ARG A 82 4.70 73.12 2.26
N ALA A 83 5.98 73.28 2.54
CA ALA A 83 7.09 72.58 1.93
C ALA A 83 6.90 71.04 1.93
N ALA A 84 6.12 70.54 0.98
CA ALA A 84 5.96 69.16 0.59
C ALA A 84 6.29 69.02 -0.90
N THR A 85 7.30 69.75 -1.35
CA THR A 85 8.07 69.39 -2.54
C THR A 85 9.30 68.65 -2.05
N SER A 86 9.21 67.33 -2.01
CA SER A 86 10.40 66.50 -2.11
C SER A 86 9.95 65.17 -2.69
N ASP A 87 10.79 64.59 -3.53
CA ASP A 87 10.60 63.25 -4.08
C ASP A 87 10.18 62.24 -3.01
N GLU A 88 10.49 62.48 -1.74
CA GLU A 88 9.96 61.81 -0.54
C GLU A 88 8.45 61.54 -0.55
N VAL A 89 7.57 62.49 -0.91
CA VAL A 89 6.11 62.22 -0.91
C VAL A 89 5.72 61.29 -2.06
N LYS A 90 6.41 61.37 -3.20
CA LYS A 90 6.20 60.45 -4.33
C LYS A 90 6.76 59.07 -4.01
N GLU A 91 7.93 58.99 -3.38
CA GLU A 91 8.53 57.77 -2.88
C GLU A 91 7.65 57.12 -1.81
N LEU A 92 7.16 57.85 -0.81
CA LEU A 92 6.22 57.33 0.19
C LEU A 92 4.92 56.80 -0.44
N ARG A 93 4.41 57.44 -1.50
CA ARG A 93 3.23 56.93 -2.23
C ARG A 93 3.55 55.67 -3.04
N ARG A 94 4.73 55.59 -3.66
CA ARG A 94 5.21 54.39 -4.36
C ARG A 94 5.42 53.24 -3.37
N GLU A 95 6.08 53.49 -2.24
CA GLU A 95 6.25 52.56 -1.13
C GLU A 95 4.91 52.10 -0.58
N ALA A 96 3.97 53.02 -0.32
CA ALA A 96 2.63 52.65 0.14
C ALA A 96 1.88 51.76 -0.87
N SER A 97 2.06 51.99 -2.17
CA SER A 97 1.48 51.14 -3.21
C SER A 97 2.17 49.77 -3.29
N ALA A 98 3.50 49.73 -3.20
CA ALA A 98 4.28 48.50 -3.15
C ALA A 98 3.93 47.67 -1.91
N LEU A 99 3.84 48.30 -0.73
CA LEU A 99 3.41 47.68 0.51
C LEU A 99 1.99 47.15 0.42
N LYS A 100 1.04 47.89 -0.16
CA LYS A 100 -0.32 47.39 -0.39
C LYS A 100 -0.34 46.13 -1.26
N LYS A 101 0.50 46.07 -2.30
CA LYS A 101 0.65 44.89 -3.15
C LYS A 101 1.25 43.71 -2.38
N VAL A 102 2.32 43.95 -1.62
CA VAL A 102 2.96 42.93 -0.77
C VAL A 102 1.99 42.41 0.30
N VAL A 103 1.22 43.28 0.94
CA VAL A 103 0.21 42.89 1.94
C VAL A 103 -0.90 42.07 1.30
N ALA A 104 -1.37 42.43 0.10
CA ALA A 104 -2.36 41.65 -0.62
C ALA A 104 -1.83 40.25 -1.00
N ASP A 105 -0.60 40.17 -1.50
CA ASP A 105 0.07 38.90 -1.80
C ASP A 105 0.23 38.06 -0.53
N LEU A 106 0.78 38.63 0.55
CA LEU A 106 0.95 37.93 1.84
C LEU A 106 -0.37 37.47 2.46
N THR A 107 -1.45 38.23 2.28
CA THR A 107 -2.78 37.86 2.78
C THR A 107 -3.33 36.66 2.01
N LEU A 108 -3.19 36.65 0.68
CA LEU A 108 -3.55 35.50 -0.14
C LEU A 108 -2.70 34.27 0.19
N GLU A 109 -1.40 34.46 0.39
CA GLU A 109 -0.49 33.38 0.81
C GLU A 109 -0.88 32.79 2.16
N ASN A 110 -1.17 33.63 3.15
CA ASN A 110 -1.65 33.19 4.46
C ASN A 110 -2.96 32.40 4.35
N ARG A 111 -3.90 32.85 3.50
CA ARG A 111 -5.16 32.13 3.26
C ARG A 111 -4.92 30.74 2.66
N LEU A 112 -4.02 30.63 1.68
CA LEU A 112 -3.67 29.34 1.06
C LEU A 112 -3.00 28.39 2.05
N LEU A 113 -2.08 28.90 2.88
CA LEU A 113 -1.39 28.12 3.91
C LEU A 113 -2.33 27.64 5.02
N LYS A 114 -3.28 28.48 5.44
CA LYS A 114 -4.33 28.09 6.41
C LYS A 114 -5.17 26.93 5.86
N LYS A 115 -5.69 27.06 4.63
CA LYS A 115 -6.46 25.98 3.98
C LYS A 115 -5.65 24.68 3.84
N LYS A 116 -4.38 24.79 3.43
CA LYS A 116 -3.47 23.65 3.37
C LYS A 116 -3.36 22.95 4.73
N HIS A 117 -3.19 23.71 5.80
CA HIS A 117 -3.07 23.16 7.15
C HIS A 117 -4.36 22.48 7.61
N GLU A 118 -5.49 23.17 7.50
CA GLU A 118 -6.82 22.69 7.90
C GLU A 118 -7.25 21.42 7.14
N ARG A 119 -7.02 21.38 5.83
CA ARG A 119 -7.39 20.24 4.97
C ARG A 119 -6.28 19.19 4.85
N GLY A 120 -5.10 19.43 5.42
CA GLY A 120 -3.95 18.54 5.34
C GLY A 120 -3.38 18.38 3.92
N TRP A 121 -3.50 19.41 3.07
CA TRP A 121 -3.06 19.35 1.68
C TRP A 121 -1.54 19.22 1.52
N GLY A 122 -1.10 18.45 0.52
CA GLY A 122 0.32 18.25 0.19
C GLY A 122 1.08 17.27 1.10
N ARG A 123 0.38 16.50 1.95
CA ARG A 123 0.99 15.43 2.76
C ARG A 123 1.36 14.22 1.90
N ARG A 124 2.43 13.50 2.29
CA ARG A 124 2.86 12.26 1.62
C ARG A 124 1.73 11.22 1.71
N ARG A 125 1.38 10.60 0.57
CA ARG A 125 0.25 9.65 0.42
C ARG A 125 -1.14 10.25 0.69
N MET A 126 -1.31 11.55 0.51
CA MET A 126 -2.62 12.18 0.55
C MET A 126 -3.52 11.62 -0.56
N ARG A 127 -4.68 11.09 -0.17
CA ARG A 127 -5.78 10.78 -1.08
C ARG A 127 -6.75 11.95 -1.03
N SER A 128 -6.83 12.72 -2.11
CA SER A 128 -7.74 13.87 -2.22
C SER A 128 -9.11 13.41 -2.67
N PRO A 129 -10.18 13.63 -1.91
CA PRO A 129 -11.56 13.48 -2.40
C PRO A 129 -11.83 14.40 -3.59
N ALA A 130 -12.85 14.09 -4.40
CA ALA A 130 -13.26 14.92 -5.54
C ALA A 130 -13.55 16.38 -5.13
N ALA A 131 -14.19 16.57 -3.98
CA ALA A 131 -14.49 17.89 -3.41
C ALA A 131 -13.21 18.72 -3.16
N ASP A 132 -12.17 18.09 -2.59
CA ASP A 132 -10.89 18.76 -2.35
C ASP A 132 -10.19 19.12 -3.66
N LYS A 133 -10.21 18.21 -4.65
CA LYS A 133 -9.65 18.49 -5.99
C LYS A 133 -10.34 19.70 -6.64
N ALA A 134 -11.68 19.76 -6.55
CA ALA A 134 -12.45 20.89 -7.09
C ALA A 134 -12.17 22.20 -6.34
N GLU A 135 -12.04 22.14 -5.01
CA GLU A 135 -11.70 23.31 -4.20
C GLU A 135 -10.30 23.84 -4.53
N ILE A 136 -9.32 22.95 -4.70
CA ILE A 136 -7.95 23.28 -5.14
C ILE A 136 -7.99 23.97 -6.51
N ILE A 137 -8.75 23.43 -7.47
CA ILE A 137 -8.87 24.03 -8.81
C ILE A 137 -9.44 25.45 -8.73
N ARG A 138 -10.56 25.64 -8.01
CA ARG A 138 -11.15 26.98 -7.82
C ARG A 138 -10.20 27.96 -7.15
N LEU A 139 -9.42 27.51 -6.16
CA LEU A 139 -8.43 28.35 -5.48
C LEU A 139 -7.29 28.76 -6.40
N VAL A 140 -6.85 27.88 -7.30
CA VAL A 140 -5.81 28.19 -8.28
C VAL A 140 -6.35 29.16 -9.34
N GLU A 141 -7.58 28.98 -9.83
CA GLU A 141 -8.22 29.89 -10.80
C GLU A 141 -8.48 31.29 -10.23
N GLN A 142 -8.85 31.38 -8.95
CA GLN A 142 -9.10 32.66 -8.26
C GLN A 142 -7.83 33.32 -7.70
N SER A 143 -6.68 32.64 -7.78
CA SER A 143 -5.42 33.16 -7.25
C SER A 143 -4.87 34.27 -8.13
N ARG A 144 -4.40 35.36 -7.51
CA ARG A 144 -3.63 36.41 -8.20
C ARG A 144 -2.16 36.05 -8.38
N LEU A 145 -1.70 34.97 -7.73
CA LEU A 145 -0.33 34.47 -7.86
C LEU A 145 -0.21 33.55 -9.09
N PRO A 146 0.97 33.45 -9.72
CA PRO A 146 1.21 32.45 -10.75
C PRO A 146 0.87 31.03 -10.28
N VAL A 147 0.31 30.21 -11.18
CA VAL A 147 -0.14 28.83 -10.89
C VAL A 147 0.95 28.04 -10.15
N ARG A 148 2.19 28.07 -10.64
CA ARG A 148 3.32 27.37 -10.02
C ARG A 148 3.53 27.78 -8.54
N ARG A 149 3.53 29.07 -8.24
CA ARG A 149 3.72 29.60 -6.86
C ARG A 149 2.54 29.22 -5.96
N THR A 150 1.33 29.20 -6.50
CA THR A 150 0.13 28.75 -5.79
C THR A 150 0.22 27.26 -5.44
N LEU A 151 0.61 26.41 -6.39
CA LEU A 151 0.76 24.96 -6.21
C LEU A 151 1.90 24.60 -5.24
N GLU A 152 3.04 25.30 -5.31
CA GLU A 152 4.15 25.14 -4.36
C GLU A 152 3.70 25.42 -2.92
N LYS A 153 2.90 26.47 -2.70
CA LYS A 153 2.34 26.78 -1.38
C LYS A 153 1.40 25.69 -0.89
N LEU A 154 0.49 25.22 -1.74
CA LEU A 154 -0.43 24.13 -1.43
C LEU A 154 0.28 22.77 -1.28
N GLY A 155 1.52 22.63 -1.73
CA GLY A 155 2.29 21.38 -1.71
C GLY A 155 1.80 20.36 -2.73
N ILE A 156 1.26 20.82 -3.86
CA ILE A 156 0.66 19.96 -4.89
C ILE A 156 1.59 19.93 -6.11
N PRO A 157 2.02 18.74 -6.58
CA PRO A 157 2.82 18.63 -7.79
C PRO A 157 2.06 19.14 -9.03
N GLY A 158 2.73 19.90 -9.89
CA GLY A 158 2.13 20.47 -11.11
C GLY A 158 1.48 19.44 -12.02
N ALA A 159 2.13 18.31 -12.26
CA ALA A 159 1.58 17.22 -13.07
C ALA A 159 0.25 16.66 -12.51
N THR A 160 0.14 16.58 -11.18
CA THR A 160 -1.09 16.13 -10.52
C THR A 160 -2.21 17.14 -10.70
N PHE A 161 -1.92 18.43 -10.53
CA PHE A 161 -2.88 19.51 -10.73
C PHE A 161 -3.40 19.54 -12.17
N TYR A 162 -2.52 19.55 -13.18
CA TYR A 162 -2.95 19.62 -14.58
C TYR A 162 -3.75 18.39 -15.02
N ARG A 163 -3.45 17.19 -14.48
CA ARG A 163 -4.29 16.01 -14.70
C ARG A 163 -5.70 16.19 -14.15
N TRP A 164 -5.85 16.74 -12.95
CA TRP A 164 -7.18 17.06 -12.39
C TRP A 164 -7.88 18.17 -13.18
N TYR A 165 -7.13 19.19 -13.59
CA TYR A 165 -7.65 20.31 -14.35
C TYR A 165 -8.20 19.88 -15.73
N ASP A 166 -7.48 19.02 -16.44
CA ASP A 166 -7.93 18.46 -17.73
C ASP A 166 -9.21 17.62 -17.57
N LEU A 167 -9.30 16.79 -16.52
CA LEU A 167 -10.53 16.05 -16.20
C LEU A 167 -11.69 17.01 -15.88
N TYR A 168 -11.45 18.03 -15.07
CA TYR A 168 -12.43 19.04 -14.72
C TYR A 168 -12.95 19.82 -15.93
N GLN A 169 -12.08 20.15 -16.89
CA GLN A 169 -12.49 20.83 -18.13
C GLN A 169 -13.34 19.93 -19.04
N ARG A 170 -13.09 18.61 -19.04
CA ARG A 170 -13.83 17.66 -19.90
C ARG A 170 -15.19 17.23 -19.34
N GLY A 171 -15.32 17.12 -18.02
CA GLY A 171 -16.51 16.53 -17.39
C GLY A 171 -16.91 17.16 -16.05
N GLY A 172 -16.43 18.37 -15.75
CA GLY A 172 -16.83 19.13 -14.57
C GLY A 172 -16.38 18.50 -13.25
N PRO A 173 -17.04 18.86 -12.13
CA PRO A 173 -16.70 18.35 -10.80
C PRO A 173 -16.82 16.82 -10.65
N GLU A 174 -17.73 16.18 -11.41
CA GLU A 174 -17.97 14.74 -11.36
C GLU A 174 -16.79 13.93 -11.92
N ALA A 175 -16.10 14.46 -12.94
CA ALA A 175 -14.91 13.84 -13.52
C ALA A 175 -13.69 13.79 -12.56
N LEU A 176 -13.78 14.42 -11.40
CA LEU A 176 -12.74 14.39 -10.37
C LEU A 176 -12.90 13.22 -9.39
N GLU A 177 -13.95 12.41 -9.53
CA GLU A 177 -14.12 11.20 -8.72
C GLU A 177 -12.99 10.20 -8.93
N ASP A 178 -12.66 9.46 -7.85
CA ASP A 178 -11.68 8.39 -7.93
C ASP A 178 -12.32 7.21 -8.66
N HIS A 179 -11.94 7.00 -9.92
CA HIS A 179 -12.25 5.76 -10.59
C HIS A 179 -11.37 4.62 -10.05
N PRO A 180 -11.92 3.42 -9.86
CA PRO A 180 -11.13 2.28 -9.42
C PRO A 180 -10.05 1.99 -10.49
N SER A 181 -8.78 1.97 -10.10
CA SER A 181 -7.63 1.69 -10.99
C SER A 181 -7.62 0.26 -11.56
N ARG A 182 -8.68 -0.52 -11.35
CA ARG A 182 -8.79 -1.86 -11.90
C ARG A 182 -9.12 -1.74 -13.39
N PRO A 183 -8.49 -2.56 -14.24
CA PRO A 183 -8.89 -2.67 -15.62
C PRO A 183 -10.42 -2.91 -15.71
N SER A 184 -11.10 -2.20 -16.60
CA SER A 184 -12.53 -2.41 -16.85
C SER A 184 -12.82 -3.84 -17.32
N ARG A 185 -11.82 -4.48 -17.95
CA ARG A 185 -11.85 -5.89 -18.37
C ARG A 185 -10.60 -6.62 -17.89
N ILE A 186 -10.83 -7.76 -17.26
CA ILE A 186 -9.77 -8.72 -16.89
C ILE A 186 -9.65 -9.71 -18.05
N TRP A 187 -8.43 -10.08 -18.45
CA TRP A 187 -8.24 -10.96 -19.62
C TRP A 187 -8.55 -12.44 -19.34
N ASN A 188 -8.43 -12.88 -18.09
CA ASN A 188 -8.62 -14.27 -17.67
C ASN A 188 -9.82 -14.47 -16.72
N PRO A 189 -11.02 -13.95 -17.05
CA PRO A 189 -12.20 -14.25 -16.26
C PRO A 189 -12.64 -15.68 -16.57
N ILE A 190 -13.17 -16.38 -15.58
CA ILE A 190 -13.89 -17.63 -15.81
C ILE A 190 -15.25 -17.26 -16.43
N PRO A 191 -15.61 -17.79 -17.60
CA PRO A 191 -16.92 -17.53 -18.22
C PRO A 191 -18.07 -17.98 -17.31
N ASP A 192 -19.20 -17.27 -17.35
CA ASP A 192 -20.31 -17.48 -16.40
C ASP A 192 -20.91 -18.89 -16.49
N GLU A 193 -20.99 -19.47 -17.68
CA GLU A 193 -21.39 -20.87 -17.87
C GLU A 193 -20.48 -21.83 -17.10
N VAL A 194 -19.15 -21.59 -17.13
CA VAL A 194 -18.21 -22.42 -16.38
C VAL A 194 -18.36 -22.20 -14.88
N ARG A 195 -18.60 -20.97 -14.43
CA ARG A 195 -18.86 -20.69 -13.01
C ARG A 195 -20.08 -21.45 -12.51
N ALA A 196 -21.16 -21.46 -13.27
CA ALA A 196 -22.38 -22.20 -12.94
C ALA A 196 -22.08 -23.71 -12.81
N ARG A 197 -21.31 -24.30 -13.73
CA ARG A 197 -20.90 -25.71 -13.63
C ARG A 197 -20.02 -26.02 -12.43
N VAL A 198 -19.11 -25.12 -12.05
CA VAL A 198 -18.30 -25.27 -10.83
C VAL A 198 -19.18 -25.26 -9.59
N ILE A 199 -20.18 -24.37 -9.54
CA ILE A 199 -21.13 -24.28 -8.43
C ILE A 199 -22.01 -25.53 -8.37
N ALA A 200 -22.52 -26.00 -9.52
CA ALA A 200 -23.31 -27.23 -9.59
C ALA A 200 -22.53 -28.44 -9.04
N LEU A 201 -21.28 -28.61 -9.47
CA LEU A 201 -20.41 -29.68 -8.95
C LEU A 201 -20.20 -29.56 -7.43
N ALA A 202 -20.07 -28.34 -6.90
CA ALA A 202 -19.91 -28.12 -5.47
C ALA A 202 -21.19 -28.44 -4.67
N LEU A 203 -22.37 -28.21 -5.25
CA LEU A 203 -23.65 -28.57 -4.63
C LEU A 203 -23.91 -30.08 -4.67
N GLU A 204 -23.48 -30.75 -5.74
CA GLU A 204 -23.53 -32.21 -5.84
C GLU A 204 -22.57 -32.91 -4.87
N GLN A 205 -21.45 -32.26 -4.52
CA GLN A 205 -20.36 -32.84 -3.72
C GLN A 205 -19.89 -31.86 -2.63
N PRO A 206 -20.74 -31.58 -1.63
CA PRO A 206 -20.50 -30.55 -0.61
C PRO A 206 -19.34 -30.87 0.33
N GLU A 207 -18.89 -32.14 0.37
CA GLU A 207 -17.77 -32.59 1.19
C GLU A 207 -16.40 -32.23 0.61
N LEU A 208 -16.32 -31.89 -0.68
CA LEU A 208 -15.05 -31.60 -1.33
C LEU A 208 -14.55 -30.20 -1.00
N SER A 209 -13.27 -30.11 -0.66
CA SER A 209 -12.61 -28.82 -0.49
C SER A 209 -12.51 -28.05 -1.83
N PRO A 210 -12.34 -26.72 -1.81
CA PRO A 210 -12.12 -25.93 -3.03
C PRO A 210 -10.95 -26.44 -3.89
N ARG A 211 -9.91 -27.00 -3.24
CA ARG A 211 -8.77 -27.65 -3.88
C ARG A 211 -9.20 -28.91 -4.62
N GLU A 212 -9.92 -29.80 -3.95
CA GLU A 212 -10.40 -31.06 -4.53
C GLU A 212 -11.40 -30.81 -5.66
N LEU A 213 -12.31 -29.85 -5.50
CA LEU A 213 -13.23 -29.42 -6.55
C LEU A 213 -12.49 -28.89 -7.78
N ALA A 214 -11.45 -28.06 -7.61
CA ALA A 214 -10.69 -27.55 -8.75
C ALA A 214 -9.98 -28.66 -9.53
N VAL A 215 -9.43 -29.64 -8.82
CA VAL A 215 -8.75 -30.80 -9.40
C VAL A 215 -9.75 -31.68 -10.14
N ARG A 216 -10.84 -32.06 -9.47
CA ARG A 216 -11.91 -32.88 -10.04
C ARG A 216 -12.52 -32.23 -11.26
N PHE A 217 -12.83 -30.93 -11.18
CA PHE A 217 -13.36 -30.17 -12.32
C PHE A 217 -12.40 -30.17 -13.51
N THR A 218 -11.09 -30.02 -13.26
CA THR A 218 -10.09 -30.06 -14.33
C THR A 218 -10.02 -31.43 -14.99
N ASP A 219 -10.13 -32.51 -14.22
CA ASP A 219 -10.03 -33.89 -14.74
C ASP A 219 -11.30 -34.33 -15.48
N GLU A 220 -12.48 -34.07 -14.90
CA GLU A 220 -13.78 -34.52 -15.43
C GLU A 220 -14.26 -33.61 -16.58
N GLN A 221 -14.19 -32.29 -16.40
CA GLN A 221 -14.70 -31.32 -17.38
C GLN A 221 -13.64 -30.89 -18.40
N ARG A 222 -12.41 -31.40 -18.28
CA ARG A 222 -11.27 -31.06 -19.16
C ARG A 222 -11.06 -29.55 -19.31
N TYR A 223 -11.36 -28.79 -18.26
CA TYR A 223 -11.29 -27.34 -18.25
C TYR A 223 -10.65 -26.83 -16.95
N PHE A 224 -9.57 -26.06 -17.07
CA PHE A 224 -8.79 -25.66 -15.90
C PHE A 224 -9.45 -24.51 -15.13
N VAL A 225 -9.62 -24.72 -13.82
CA VAL A 225 -9.94 -23.69 -12.84
C VAL A 225 -8.93 -23.74 -11.70
N SER A 226 -8.54 -22.59 -11.13
CA SER A 226 -7.63 -22.58 -9.98
C SER A 226 -8.41 -22.72 -8.68
N GLU A 227 -7.79 -23.36 -7.68
CA GLU A 227 -8.32 -23.44 -6.31
C GLU A 227 -8.76 -22.07 -5.78
N ALA A 228 -7.93 -21.03 -5.94
CA ALA A 228 -8.26 -19.69 -5.51
C ALA A 228 -9.50 -19.11 -6.21
N SER A 229 -9.77 -19.50 -7.47
CA SER A 229 -10.97 -19.07 -8.17
C SER A 229 -12.20 -19.84 -7.70
N VAL A 230 -12.08 -21.16 -7.51
CA VAL A 230 -13.15 -21.98 -6.93
C VAL A 230 -13.51 -21.48 -5.53
N TYR A 231 -12.52 -21.25 -4.66
CA TYR A 231 -12.72 -20.66 -3.34
C TYR A 231 -13.48 -19.33 -3.39
N ARG A 232 -13.09 -18.41 -4.29
CA ARG A 232 -13.79 -17.12 -4.43
C ARG A 232 -15.22 -17.27 -4.93
N LEU A 233 -15.48 -18.23 -5.83
CA LEU A 233 -16.83 -18.53 -6.32
C LEU A 233 -17.70 -19.07 -5.19
N LEU A 234 -17.20 -20.06 -4.44
CA LEU A 234 -17.93 -20.63 -3.30
C LEU A 234 -18.15 -19.59 -2.21
N LYS A 235 -17.15 -18.77 -1.91
CA LYS A 235 -17.28 -17.66 -0.95
C LYS A 235 -18.36 -16.66 -1.35
N ALA A 236 -18.43 -16.32 -2.64
CA ALA A 236 -19.41 -15.36 -3.14
C ALA A 236 -20.86 -15.92 -3.13
N GLN A 237 -21.02 -17.23 -2.96
CA GLN A 237 -22.31 -17.92 -2.86
C GLN A 237 -22.56 -18.47 -1.44
N ASP A 238 -21.73 -18.09 -0.47
CA ASP A 238 -21.78 -18.59 0.91
C ASP A 238 -21.74 -20.13 1.04
N LEU A 239 -21.08 -20.80 0.09
CA LEU A 239 -20.92 -22.27 0.04
C LEU A 239 -19.63 -22.77 0.70
N ILE A 240 -18.92 -21.93 1.47
CA ILE A 240 -17.76 -22.39 2.23
C ILE A 240 -18.25 -23.04 3.52
N THR A 241 -18.18 -24.36 3.56
CA THR A 241 -18.38 -25.14 4.77
C THR A 241 -17.26 -24.82 5.78
N SER A 242 -17.65 -24.49 7.01
CA SER A 242 -16.72 -24.37 8.13
C SER A 242 -15.96 -25.70 8.30
N PRO A 243 -14.63 -25.68 8.45
CA PRO A 243 -13.89 -26.92 8.67
C PRO A 243 -14.42 -27.62 9.92
N ALA A 244 -14.85 -28.87 9.80
CA ALA A 244 -15.33 -29.68 10.92
C ALA A 244 -14.24 -29.99 11.97
N CYS A 245 -12.98 -29.61 11.72
CA CYS A 245 -11.88 -29.89 12.63
C CYS A 245 -10.71 -28.88 12.49
N ILE A 246 -10.06 -28.59 13.62
CA ILE A 246 -8.80 -27.85 13.67
C ILE A 246 -7.69 -28.80 13.23
N VAL A 247 -7.16 -28.57 12.04
CA VAL A 247 -6.02 -29.36 11.51
C VAL A 247 -4.75 -28.87 12.18
N VAL A 248 -4.16 -29.67 13.07
CA VAL A 248 -2.82 -29.40 13.61
C VAL A 248 -1.82 -29.51 12.46
N LYS A 249 -1.05 -28.44 12.21
CA LYS A 249 0.04 -28.46 11.22
C LYS A 249 1.09 -29.47 11.68
N ALA A 250 1.44 -30.42 10.81
CA ALA A 250 2.58 -31.29 11.02
C ALA A 250 3.87 -30.45 10.96
N ALA A 251 4.77 -30.66 11.94
CA ALA A 251 6.13 -30.10 11.93
C ALA A 251 7.08 -30.94 11.05
N ASP A 252 8.33 -30.45 10.92
CA ASP A 252 9.45 -30.80 10.04
C ASP A 252 9.45 -32.13 9.26
N GLU A 253 9.94 -32.02 8.03
CA GLU A 253 10.03 -33.06 7.01
C GLU A 253 11.08 -34.15 7.34
N PHE A 254 10.81 -35.38 6.92
CA PHE A 254 11.70 -36.54 7.13
C PHE A 254 13.05 -36.36 6.40
N THR A 255 14.16 -36.78 7.02
CA THR A 255 15.52 -36.66 6.47
C THR A 255 15.82 -37.65 5.34
N ASP A 256 15.39 -38.92 5.44
CA ASP A 256 15.58 -39.96 4.41
C ASP A 256 14.30 -40.26 3.63
N LYS A 257 14.00 -39.44 2.63
CA LYS A 257 12.75 -39.56 1.88
C LYS A 257 12.74 -40.81 0.98
N THR A 258 11.63 -41.55 1.02
CA THR A 258 11.33 -42.53 -0.03
C THR A 258 11.17 -41.82 -1.38
N THR A 259 11.63 -42.47 -2.44
CA THR A 259 11.65 -41.94 -3.81
C THR A 259 10.78 -42.73 -4.77
N ALA A 260 10.36 -43.94 -4.39
CA ALA A 260 9.49 -44.79 -5.19
C ALA A 260 8.57 -45.65 -4.30
N PRO A 261 7.43 -46.13 -4.85
CA PRO A 261 6.60 -47.11 -4.17
C PRO A 261 7.39 -48.36 -3.77
N ASN A 262 6.94 -49.03 -2.71
CA ASN A 262 7.50 -50.29 -2.19
C ASN A 262 8.94 -50.20 -1.67
N GLN A 263 9.48 -49.01 -1.39
CA GLN A 263 10.78 -48.86 -0.70
C GLN A 263 10.65 -48.99 0.83
N LEU A 264 9.54 -48.50 1.39
CA LEU A 264 9.24 -48.52 2.81
C LEU A 264 7.72 -48.65 2.99
N ARG A 265 7.31 -49.61 3.82
CA ARG A 265 5.91 -49.77 4.24
C ARG A 265 5.82 -49.45 5.72
N GLN A 266 4.86 -48.61 6.11
CA GLN A 266 4.55 -48.37 7.51
C GLN A 266 3.43 -49.33 7.94
N THR A 267 3.58 -49.94 9.11
CA THR A 267 2.52 -50.74 9.73
C THR A 267 2.23 -50.23 11.13
N ASP A 268 0.94 -50.21 11.47
CA ASP A 268 0.46 -49.77 12.78
C ASP A 268 -0.92 -50.37 13.05
N PHE A 269 -1.27 -50.47 14.33
CA PHE A 269 -2.59 -50.86 14.80
C PHE A 269 -3.36 -49.67 15.33
N THR A 270 -4.66 -49.64 15.04
CA THR A 270 -5.57 -48.71 15.71
C THR A 270 -6.78 -49.43 16.24
N TYR A 271 -7.27 -49.00 17.40
CA TYR A 271 -8.44 -49.61 18.05
C TYR A 271 -9.74 -48.94 17.60
N LEU A 272 -10.76 -49.76 17.36
CA LEU A 272 -12.13 -49.36 17.06
C LEU A 272 -13.07 -50.13 17.99
N LYS A 273 -14.04 -49.43 18.58
CA LYS A 273 -15.01 -50.05 19.49
C LYS A 273 -16.29 -50.37 18.75
N ILE A 274 -16.77 -51.59 18.91
CA ILE A 274 -18.08 -52.03 18.42
C ILE A 274 -19.01 -52.19 19.61
N ALA A 275 -20.18 -51.56 19.54
CA ALA A 275 -21.18 -51.65 20.60
C ALA A 275 -21.63 -53.11 20.76
N GLY A 276 -21.54 -53.66 21.98
CA GLY A 276 -21.92 -55.05 22.27
C GLY A 276 -20.85 -56.12 21.98
N TRP A 277 -19.79 -55.81 21.23
CA TRP A 277 -18.74 -56.78 20.85
C TRP A 277 -17.36 -56.46 21.42
N GLY A 278 -17.13 -55.23 21.88
CA GLY A 278 -15.87 -54.84 22.50
C GLY A 278 -14.91 -54.15 21.53
N TRP A 279 -13.60 -54.29 21.80
CA TRP A 279 -12.55 -53.64 21.03
C TRP A 279 -12.05 -54.54 19.91
N TYR A 280 -11.91 -53.96 18.72
CA TYR A 280 -11.24 -54.56 17.57
C TYR A 280 -10.02 -53.73 17.20
N HIS A 281 -9.02 -54.39 16.64
CA HIS A 281 -7.73 -53.84 16.26
C HIS A 281 -7.61 -53.85 14.74
N LEU A 282 -7.53 -52.69 14.13
CA LEU A 282 -7.29 -52.55 12.69
C LEU A 282 -5.79 -52.53 12.44
N SER A 283 -5.26 -53.62 11.88
CA SER A 283 -3.92 -53.68 11.32
C SER A 283 -3.92 -53.03 9.95
N THR A 284 -2.99 -52.11 9.68
CA THR A 284 -2.91 -51.42 8.38
C THR A 284 -1.48 -51.41 7.88
N VAL A 285 -1.28 -51.70 6.59
CA VAL A 285 0.01 -51.61 5.90
C VAL A 285 -0.08 -50.52 4.84
N LEU A 286 0.66 -49.43 5.03
CA LEU A 286 0.66 -48.24 4.19
C LEU A 286 2.00 -48.11 3.44
N ASP A 287 1.96 -47.87 2.14
CA ASP A 287 3.15 -47.45 1.40
C ASP A 287 3.55 -46.02 1.76
N ASP A 288 4.80 -45.84 2.20
CA ASP A 288 5.32 -44.57 2.71
C ASP A 288 5.36 -43.48 1.64
N PHE A 289 5.69 -43.84 0.40
CA PHE A 289 5.85 -42.92 -0.72
C PHE A 289 4.49 -42.51 -1.29
N SER A 290 3.69 -43.48 -1.75
CA SER A 290 2.43 -43.23 -2.45
C SER A 290 1.24 -42.97 -1.53
N ARG A 291 1.37 -43.23 -0.21
CA ARG A 291 0.27 -43.18 0.78
C ARG A 291 -0.84 -44.19 0.51
N PHE A 292 -0.57 -45.20 -0.31
CA PHE A 292 -1.52 -46.24 -0.67
C PHE A 292 -1.60 -47.26 0.46
N VAL A 293 -2.81 -47.55 0.94
CA VAL A 293 -3.00 -48.68 1.86
C VAL A 293 -2.94 -49.95 1.03
N VAL A 294 -1.86 -50.72 1.22
CA VAL A 294 -1.58 -51.94 0.45
C VAL A 294 -2.42 -53.10 0.97
N ALA A 295 -2.58 -53.20 2.29
CA ALA A 295 -3.44 -54.17 2.94
C ALA A 295 -3.91 -53.63 4.29
N TRP A 296 -5.02 -54.18 4.77
CA TRP A 296 -5.52 -53.95 6.12
C TRP A 296 -6.31 -55.18 6.56
N ARG A 297 -6.46 -55.34 7.88
CA ARG A 297 -7.26 -56.41 8.48
C ARG A 297 -7.84 -55.96 9.81
N LEU A 298 -9.10 -56.31 10.05
CA LEU A 298 -9.72 -56.14 11.36
C LEU A 298 -9.48 -57.41 12.19
N CYS A 299 -8.87 -57.26 13.36
CA CYS A 299 -8.46 -58.35 14.23
C CYS A 299 -9.12 -58.21 15.61
N SER A 300 -9.43 -59.34 16.24
CA SER A 300 -9.88 -59.37 17.64
C SER A 300 -8.72 -59.31 18.64
N THR A 301 -7.49 -59.54 18.16
CA THR A 301 -6.25 -59.48 18.94
C THR A 301 -5.23 -58.55 18.30
N MET A 302 -4.10 -58.38 18.99
CA MET A 302 -2.96 -57.58 18.53
C MET A 302 -1.67 -58.41 18.65
N LYS A 303 -1.67 -59.63 18.11
CA LYS A 303 -0.52 -60.55 18.14
C LYS A 303 0.37 -60.39 16.91
N ALA A 304 1.56 -60.98 16.94
CA ALA A 304 2.46 -61.02 15.78
C ALA A 304 1.80 -61.70 14.57
N GLU A 305 1.04 -62.78 14.81
CA GLU A 305 0.23 -63.48 13.82
C GLU A 305 -0.75 -62.56 13.06
N ASP A 306 -1.34 -61.57 13.74
CA ASP A 306 -2.25 -60.61 13.10
C ASP A 306 -1.51 -59.70 12.11
N VAL A 307 -0.27 -59.32 12.44
CA VAL A 307 0.59 -58.51 11.57
C VAL A 307 1.01 -59.30 10.35
N THR A 308 1.51 -60.52 10.53
CA THR A 308 1.95 -61.37 9.43
C THR A 308 0.78 -61.75 8.52
N ALA A 309 -0.41 -62.02 9.09
CA ALA A 309 -1.65 -62.26 8.34
C ALA A 309 -2.10 -61.05 7.51
N THR A 310 -1.73 -59.83 7.90
CA THR A 310 -2.01 -58.60 7.14
C THR A 310 -0.93 -58.33 6.07
N LEU A 311 0.33 -58.65 6.37
CA LEU A 311 1.45 -58.47 5.44
C LEU A 311 1.46 -59.48 4.29
N ASN A 312 1.00 -60.71 4.52
CA ASN A 312 0.93 -61.76 3.50
C ASN A 312 0.15 -61.29 2.24
N PRO A 313 -1.14 -60.87 2.36
CA PRO A 313 -1.87 -60.29 1.23
C PRO A 313 -1.17 -59.08 0.60
N ALA A 314 -0.49 -58.25 1.42
CA ALA A 314 0.23 -57.08 0.94
C ALA A 314 1.42 -57.44 0.04
N LEU A 315 2.11 -58.54 0.33
CA LEU A 315 3.22 -59.03 -0.49
C LEU A 315 2.70 -59.61 -1.80
N THR A 316 1.66 -60.45 -1.74
CA THR A 316 1.00 -61.04 -2.90
C THR A 316 0.43 -59.98 -3.84
N ALA A 317 -0.28 -58.97 -3.31
CA ALA A 317 -0.89 -57.91 -4.12
C ALA A 317 0.15 -57.09 -4.89
N SER A 318 1.36 -56.94 -4.34
CA SER A 318 2.47 -56.24 -5.00
C SER A 318 3.27 -57.10 -5.98
N GLY A 319 2.97 -58.40 -6.12
CA GLY A 319 3.71 -59.33 -6.99
C GLY A 319 5.16 -59.58 -6.55
N LEU A 320 5.52 -59.15 -5.33
CA LEU A 320 6.86 -59.29 -4.75
C LEU A 320 7.19 -60.74 -4.33
N ASP A 321 6.16 -61.58 -4.25
CA ASP A 321 6.22 -63.02 -4.07
C ASP A 321 6.68 -63.76 -5.34
N ARG A 322 6.40 -63.21 -6.52
CA ARG A 322 6.62 -63.86 -7.83
C ARG A 322 7.84 -63.36 -8.60
N VAL A 323 8.37 -62.19 -8.24
CA VAL A 323 9.49 -61.55 -8.96
C VAL A 323 10.69 -61.39 -8.03
N ARG A 324 11.88 -61.78 -8.51
CA ARG A 324 13.13 -61.54 -7.79
C ARG A 324 13.47 -60.05 -7.86
N VAL A 325 13.13 -59.32 -6.81
CA VAL A 325 13.44 -57.90 -6.68
C VAL A 325 14.84 -57.67 -6.11
N ARG A 326 15.50 -56.59 -6.54
CA ARG A 326 16.83 -56.19 -6.04
C ARG A 326 16.80 -55.87 -4.55
N HIS A 327 15.70 -55.27 -4.07
CA HIS A 327 15.45 -54.98 -2.66
C HIS A 327 13.95 -55.17 -2.38
N ARG A 328 13.62 -55.88 -1.29
CA ARG A 328 12.25 -55.94 -0.77
C ARG A 328 11.93 -54.68 0.06
N PRO A 329 10.65 -54.34 0.23
CA PRO A 329 10.25 -53.20 1.04
C PRO A 329 10.77 -53.36 2.46
N ARG A 330 11.28 -52.27 3.03
CA ARG A 330 11.56 -52.22 4.46
C ARG A 330 10.24 -52.03 5.21
N LEU A 331 10.10 -52.66 6.37
CA LEU A 331 8.94 -52.46 7.23
C LEU A 331 9.28 -51.45 8.32
N LEU A 332 8.50 -50.38 8.46
CA LEU A 332 8.55 -49.45 9.59
C LEU A 332 7.38 -49.74 10.51
N SER A 333 7.65 -50.08 11.76
CA SER A 333 6.62 -50.30 12.78
C SER A 333 6.94 -49.55 14.07
N ASP A 334 5.92 -49.40 14.91
CA ASP A 334 6.07 -48.91 16.27
C ASP A 334 6.78 -49.95 17.14
N ASN A 335 6.95 -49.59 18.40
CA ASN A 335 7.50 -50.47 19.44
C ASN A 335 6.38 -51.21 20.19
N GLY A 336 5.25 -51.48 19.53
CA GLY A 336 4.16 -52.27 20.08
C GLY A 336 4.58 -53.72 20.31
N ALA A 337 3.88 -54.42 21.22
CA ALA A 337 4.25 -55.79 21.61
C ALA A 337 4.25 -56.78 20.42
N SER A 338 3.29 -56.66 19.49
CA SER A 338 3.24 -57.43 18.25
C SER A 338 4.42 -57.15 17.32
N CYS A 339 4.91 -55.92 17.31
CA CYS A 339 6.02 -55.47 16.47
C CYS A 339 7.40 -55.83 17.03
N ILE A 340 7.51 -56.04 18.35
CA ILE A 340 8.76 -56.45 19.01
C ILE A 340 8.89 -57.97 19.11
N ALA A 341 7.79 -58.72 18.92
CA ALA A 341 7.77 -60.17 19.02
C ALA A 341 8.82 -60.83 18.11
N GLY A 342 9.53 -61.83 18.66
CA GLY A 342 10.53 -62.61 17.92
C GLY A 342 9.94 -63.30 16.69
N GLU A 343 8.71 -63.80 16.79
CA GLU A 343 7.95 -64.42 15.69
C GLU A 343 7.84 -63.50 14.46
N LEU A 344 7.62 -62.18 14.67
CA LEU A 344 7.56 -61.24 13.54
C LEU A 344 8.95 -61.01 12.95
N ALA A 345 9.99 -60.96 13.77
CA ALA A 345 11.37 -60.79 13.31
C ALA A 345 11.83 -61.97 12.46
N GLU A 346 11.59 -63.21 12.93
CA GLU A 346 11.85 -64.44 12.19
C GLU A 346 11.09 -64.46 10.86
N TRP A 347 9.79 -64.14 10.89
CA TRP A 347 8.98 -64.10 9.66
C TRP A 347 9.49 -63.05 8.66
N LEU A 348 9.93 -61.87 9.12
CA LEU A 348 10.48 -60.84 8.24
C LEU A 348 11.82 -61.26 7.62
N GLU A 349 12.65 -61.98 8.38
CA GLU A 349 13.91 -62.54 7.90
C GLU A 349 13.67 -63.59 6.81
N ASP A 350 12.70 -64.50 7.01
CA ASP A 350 12.25 -65.48 6.01
C ASP A 350 11.74 -64.81 4.73
N GLN A 351 11.07 -63.67 4.88
CA GLN A 351 10.62 -62.86 3.76
C GLN A 351 11.71 -61.95 3.18
N GLY A 352 12.94 -61.96 3.70
CA GLY A 352 14.04 -61.11 3.24
C GLY A 352 13.74 -59.61 3.36
N MET A 353 12.94 -59.21 4.35
CA MET A 353 12.53 -57.83 4.61
C MET A 353 13.31 -57.26 5.80
N THR A 354 13.85 -56.05 5.63
CA THR A 354 14.49 -55.34 6.76
C THR A 354 13.43 -54.67 7.62
N HIS A 355 13.52 -54.88 8.93
CA HIS A 355 12.67 -54.20 9.91
C HIS A 355 13.34 -52.95 10.48
N ILE A 356 12.63 -51.83 10.40
CA ILE A 356 12.99 -50.55 11.01
C ILE A 356 11.99 -50.29 12.12
N ARG A 357 12.49 -50.02 13.33
CA ARG A 357 11.66 -49.63 14.47
C ARG A 357 11.75 -48.14 14.69
N GLY A 358 10.62 -47.52 14.96
CA GLY A 358 10.58 -46.11 15.38
C GLY A 358 11.43 -45.90 16.63
N ALA A 359 12.28 -44.88 16.65
CA ALA A 359 13.06 -44.57 17.84
C ALA A 359 12.12 -44.27 19.04
N PRO A 360 12.41 -44.76 20.25
CA PRO A 360 11.59 -44.46 21.42
C PRO A 360 11.39 -42.94 21.59
N ARG A 361 10.14 -42.51 21.82
CA ARG A 361 9.72 -41.10 21.95
C ARG A 361 9.92 -40.23 20.68
N HIS A 362 10.00 -40.83 19.50
CA HIS A 362 9.97 -40.14 18.21
C HIS A 362 8.70 -40.46 17.38
N PRO A 363 7.51 -39.96 17.82
CA PRO A 363 6.23 -40.19 17.11
C PRO A 363 6.23 -39.67 15.66
N ARG A 364 7.20 -38.81 15.32
CA ARG A 364 7.36 -38.24 13.98
C ARG A 364 7.67 -39.28 12.89
N THR A 365 8.17 -40.47 13.24
CA THR A 365 8.52 -41.51 12.26
C THR A 365 7.30 -42.15 11.59
N GLN A 366 6.14 -42.16 12.27
CA GLN A 366 4.91 -42.84 11.84
C GLN A 366 3.74 -41.90 11.57
N GLY A 367 3.99 -40.59 11.53
CA GLY A 367 2.93 -39.61 11.37
C GLY A 367 2.07 -39.76 10.10
N LYS A 368 2.51 -40.54 9.09
CA LYS A 368 1.73 -40.82 7.88
C LYS A 368 0.59 -41.79 8.15
N ILE A 369 0.88 -42.92 8.78
CA ILE A 369 -0.13 -43.94 9.13
C ILE A 369 -1.00 -43.47 10.30
N GLU A 370 -0.42 -42.80 11.29
CA GLU A 370 -1.18 -42.22 12.41
C GLU A 370 -2.21 -41.18 11.90
N ARG A 371 -1.80 -40.28 11.00
CA ARG A 371 -2.72 -39.30 10.39
C ARG A 371 -3.81 -39.97 9.55
N ARG A 372 -3.51 -41.12 8.94
CA ARG A 372 -4.51 -41.93 8.21
C ARG A 372 -5.53 -42.51 9.18
N HIS A 373 -5.10 -43.10 10.28
CA HIS A 373 -6.00 -43.61 11.32
C HIS A 373 -6.83 -42.51 11.99
N GLN A 374 -6.26 -41.33 12.21
CA GLN A 374 -7.02 -40.19 12.71
C GLN A 374 -8.15 -39.80 11.74
N THR A 375 -7.84 -39.74 10.43
CA THR A 375 -8.88 -39.44 9.42
C THR A 375 -9.95 -40.53 9.38
N LEU A 376 -9.55 -41.79 9.47
CA LEU A 376 -10.45 -42.94 9.51
C LEU A 376 -11.41 -42.84 10.71
N LYS A 377 -10.85 -42.68 11.91
CA LYS A 377 -11.63 -42.56 13.16
C LYS A 377 -12.61 -41.39 13.11
N ASN A 378 -12.19 -40.25 12.59
CA ASN A 378 -13.07 -39.08 12.46
C ASN A 378 -14.25 -39.31 11.51
N ARG A 379 -14.17 -40.28 10.58
CA ARG A 379 -15.25 -40.61 9.66
C ARG A 379 -16.09 -41.77 10.17
N ILE A 380 -15.46 -42.83 10.66
CA ILE A 380 -16.14 -44.03 11.15
C ILE A 380 -16.79 -43.81 12.50
N LEU A 381 -16.16 -43.11 13.46
CA LEU A 381 -16.74 -42.91 14.80
C LEU A 381 -17.94 -41.95 14.81
N LEU A 382 -18.25 -41.30 13.69
CA LEU A 382 -19.50 -40.57 13.52
C LEU A 382 -20.70 -41.52 13.33
N GLU A 383 -20.46 -42.74 12.86
CA GLU A 383 -21.48 -43.76 12.59
C GLU A 383 -21.23 -44.99 13.48
N HIS A 384 -22.14 -45.26 14.42
CA HIS A 384 -21.96 -46.38 15.35
C HIS A 384 -22.14 -47.72 14.63
N SER A 385 -21.09 -48.53 14.57
CA SER A 385 -21.16 -49.92 14.12
C SER A 385 -21.66 -50.84 15.25
N TYR A 386 -22.65 -51.68 14.93
CA TYR A 386 -23.24 -52.66 15.85
C TYR A 386 -22.79 -54.10 15.60
N LEU A 387 -22.11 -54.36 14.48
CA LEU A 387 -21.63 -55.67 14.05
C LEU A 387 -20.21 -55.58 13.47
N PRO A 388 -19.33 -56.58 13.68
CA PRO A 388 -17.99 -56.62 13.08
C PRO A 388 -17.96 -56.50 11.56
N GLY A 389 -18.84 -57.23 10.85
CA GLY A 389 -18.90 -57.16 9.39
C GLY A 389 -19.29 -55.78 8.85
N ALA A 390 -20.19 -55.07 9.54
CA ALA A 390 -20.54 -53.69 9.16
C ALA A 390 -19.34 -52.74 9.32
N LEU A 391 -18.52 -52.93 10.37
CA LEU A 391 -17.30 -52.15 10.55
C LEU A 391 -16.28 -52.47 9.44
N GLU A 392 -16.12 -53.73 9.05
CA GLU A 392 -15.25 -54.13 7.94
C GLU A 392 -15.69 -53.46 6.62
N GLU A 393 -16.98 -53.44 6.32
CA GLU A 393 -17.51 -52.75 5.14
C GLU A 393 -17.23 -51.24 5.15
N GLN A 394 -17.42 -50.58 6.30
CA GLN A 394 -17.10 -49.16 6.47
C GLN A 394 -15.61 -48.87 6.28
N VAL A 395 -14.73 -49.70 6.86
CA VAL A 395 -13.28 -49.58 6.69
C VAL A 395 -12.89 -49.81 5.23
N SER A 396 -13.47 -50.82 4.57
CA SER A 396 -13.26 -51.11 3.16
C SER A 396 -13.62 -49.91 2.28
N ALA A 397 -14.83 -49.37 2.43
CA ALA A 397 -15.30 -48.20 1.69
C ALA A 397 -14.42 -46.96 1.94
N PHE A 398 -13.94 -46.78 3.18
CA PHE A 398 -13.01 -45.71 3.50
C PHE A 398 -11.66 -45.86 2.80
N VAL A 399 -11.08 -47.07 2.84
CA VAL A 399 -9.78 -47.37 2.23
C VAL A 399 -9.87 -47.19 0.72
N GLU A 400 -10.92 -47.71 0.08
CA GLU A 400 -11.20 -47.54 -1.34
C GLU A 400 -11.29 -46.05 -1.73
N HIS A 401 -12.13 -45.29 -1.01
CA HIS A 401 -12.27 -43.85 -1.24
C HIS A 401 -10.93 -43.13 -1.12
N CYS A 402 -10.17 -43.41 -0.08
CA CYS A 402 -8.93 -42.69 0.15
C CYS A 402 -7.77 -43.14 -0.77
N ASN A 403 -7.78 -44.38 -1.25
CA ASN A 403 -6.79 -44.88 -2.20
C ASN A 403 -7.06 -44.36 -3.61
N HIS A 404 -8.33 -44.37 -4.05
CA HIS A 404 -8.70 -44.20 -5.45
C HIS A 404 -9.43 -42.89 -5.78
N ARG A 405 -9.99 -42.19 -4.79
CA ARG A 405 -10.80 -40.98 -5.04
C ARG A 405 -10.24 -39.72 -4.40
N ARG A 406 -9.61 -39.83 -3.23
CA ARG A 406 -9.09 -38.66 -2.49
C ARG A 406 -7.78 -38.15 -3.09
N ALA A 407 -7.76 -36.87 -3.45
CA ALA A 407 -6.55 -36.20 -3.93
C ALA A 407 -5.67 -35.71 -2.77
N HIS A 408 -4.40 -36.13 -2.76
CA HIS A 408 -3.44 -35.76 -1.74
C HIS A 408 -2.59 -34.56 -2.16
N GLU A 409 -2.64 -33.48 -1.39
CA GLU A 409 -1.86 -32.26 -1.68
C GLU A 409 -0.35 -32.54 -1.72
N SER A 410 0.15 -33.35 -0.78
CA SER A 410 1.57 -33.76 -0.74
C SER A 410 2.02 -34.61 -1.93
N LEU A 411 1.07 -35.13 -2.72
CA LEU A 411 1.33 -35.90 -3.94
C LEU A 411 1.00 -35.09 -5.20
N GLY A 412 0.95 -33.75 -5.11
CA GLY A 412 0.59 -32.91 -6.26
C GLY A 412 -0.87 -33.04 -6.67
N ASN A 413 -1.77 -33.30 -5.72
CA ASN A 413 -3.19 -33.59 -5.95
C ASN A 413 -3.45 -34.84 -6.80
N LEU A 414 -2.57 -35.84 -6.71
CA LEU A 414 -2.81 -37.18 -7.23
C LEU A 414 -3.50 -38.05 -6.17
N THR A 415 -4.18 -39.10 -6.61
CA THR A 415 -4.66 -40.13 -5.69
C THR A 415 -3.50 -41.04 -5.28
N ALA A 416 -3.63 -41.74 -4.16
CA ALA A 416 -2.59 -42.67 -3.72
C ALA A 416 -2.35 -43.78 -4.75
N ALA A 417 -3.43 -44.26 -5.39
CA ALA A 417 -3.37 -45.25 -6.46
C ALA A 417 -2.62 -44.74 -7.69
N ASP A 418 -2.81 -43.47 -8.08
CA ASP A 418 -2.09 -42.90 -9.23
C ASP A 418 -0.58 -42.90 -9.05
N VAL A 419 -0.13 -42.61 -7.82
CA VAL A 419 1.29 -42.64 -7.48
C VAL A 419 1.79 -44.07 -7.36
N HIS A 420 1.02 -44.94 -6.68
CA HIS A 420 1.43 -46.34 -6.44
C HIS A 420 1.60 -47.13 -7.74
N PHE A 421 0.69 -46.95 -8.70
CA PHE A 421 0.70 -47.65 -9.99
C PHE A 421 1.43 -46.86 -11.11
N GLY A 422 2.17 -45.79 -10.76
CA GLY A 422 3.00 -45.07 -11.72
C GLY A 422 2.25 -44.25 -12.79
N ARG A 423 0.99 -43.88 -12.54
CA ARG A 423 0.15 -43.07 -13.46
C ARG A 423 0.30 -41.56 -13.23
N GLY A 424 0.96 -41.16 -12.15
CA GLY A 424 1.05 -39.77 -11.69
C GLY A 424 1.58 -38.77 -12.73
N GLU A 425 2.74 -39.05 -13.31
CA GLU A 425 3.38 -38.18 -14.32
C GLU A 425 2.48 -37.92 -15.53
N ALA A 426 1.82 -38.97 -16.04
CA ALA A 426 0.91 -38.85 -17.18
C ALA A 426 -0.31 -37.97 -16.85
N ILE A 427 -0.89 -38.12 -15.65
CA ILE A 427 -2.02 -37.30 -15.19
C ILE A 427 -1.61 -35.83 -15.04
N LEU A 428 -0.45 -35.57 -14.41
CA LEU A 428 0.07 -34.21 -14.24
C LEU A 428 0.37 -33.54 -15.59
N ALA A 429 0.97 -34.27 -16.53
CA ALA A 429 1.23 -33.79 -17.88
C ALA A 429 -0.08 -33.43 -18.60
N GLU A 430 -1.12 -34.27 -18.46
CA GLU A 430 -2.42 -34.01 -19.07
C GLU A 430 -3.11 -32.79 -18.44
N ARG A 431 -3.10 -32.65 -17.11
CA ARG A 431 -3.60 -31.45 -16.42
C ARG A 431 -2.87 -30.17 -16.87
N ALA A 432 -1.55 -30.25 -17.05
CA ALA A 432 -0.77 -29.13 -17.58
C ALA A 432 -1.17 -28.78 -19.03
N ARG A 433 -1.45 -29.78 -19.86
CA ARG A 433 -1.96 -29.61 -21.23
C ARG A 433 -3.33 -28.93 -21.22
N ILE A 434 -4.26 -29.42 -20.41
CA ILE A 434 -5.61 -28.84 -20.22
C ILE A 434 -5.49 -27.37 -19.80
N LYS A 435 -4.66 -27.08 -18.79
CA LYS A 435 -4.41 -25.71 -18.33
C LYS A 435 -3.94 -24.78 -19.44
N ARG A 436 -2.95 -25.21 -20.24
CA ARG A 436 -2.48 -24.41 -21.38
C ARG A 436 -3.60 -24.15 -22.39
N LYS A 437 -4.36 -25.18 -22.77
CA LYS A 437 -5.50 -25.05 -23.70
C LYS A 437 -6.57 -24.08 -23.19
N THR A 438 -6.97 -24.22 -21.92
CA THR A 438 -7.97 -23.33 -21.30
C THR A 438 -7.51 -21.87 -21.29
N LEU A 439 -6.24 -21.60 -20.96
CA LEU A 439 -5.71 -20.24 -20.95
C LEU A 439 -5.63 -19.62 -22.35
N THR A 440 -5.24 -20.41 -23.36
CA THR A 440 -5.26 -19.97 -24.76
C THR A 440 -6.68 -19.65 -25.21
N GLN A 441 -7.65 -20.52 -24.92
CA GLN A 441 -9.05 -20.31 -25.28
C GLN A 441 -9.62 -19.03 -24.65
N ARG A 442 -9.38 -18.80 -23.35
CA ARG A 442 -9.82 -17.56 -22.67
C ARG A 442 -9.18 -16.31 -23.27
N ARG A 443 -7.90 -16.38 -23.65
CA ARG A 443 -7.22 -15.26 -24.32
C ARG A 443 -7.84 -14.96 -25.69
N LEU A 444 -8.17 -15.99 -26.48
CA LEU A 444 -8.88 -15.82 -27.76
C LEU A 444 -10.27 -15.20 -27.56
N GLN A 445 -11.04 -15.68 -26.58
CA GLN A 445 -12.35 -15.13 -26.23
C GLN A 445 -12.25 -13.66 -25.81
N HIS A 446 -11.24 -13.31 -25.01
CA HIS A 446 -11.00 -11.92 -24.61
C HIS A 446 -10.68 -11.04 -25.83
N HIS A 447 -9.81 -11.49 -26.75
CA HIS A 447 -9.49 -10.74 -27.96
C HIS A 447 -10.71 -10.55 -28.88
N ALA A 448 -11.51 -11.61 -29.07
CA ALA A 448 -12.74 -11.55 -29.86
C ALA A 448 -13.79 -10.60 -29.27
N ALA A 449 -13.85 -10.45 -27.94
CA ALA A 449 -14.74 -9.49 -27.28
C ALA A 449 -14.19 -8.04 -27.27
N THR A 450 -12.92 -7.84 -27.63
CA THR A 450 -12.27 -6.52 -27.73
C THR A 450 -12.20 -5.98 -29.16
N ALA A 451 -12.27 -6.85 -30.16
CA ALA A 451 -12.49 -6.49 -31.56
C ALA A 451 -13.97 -6.14 -31.75
#